data_AF-A0A355DBK9-F1
#
_entry.id   AF-A0A355DBK9-F1
#
_cell.length_a   1.000
_cell.length_b   1.000
_cell.length_c   1.000
_cell.angle_alpha   90.00
_cell.angle_beta   90.00
_cell.angle_gamma   90.00
#
_symmetry.space_group_name_H-M   'P 1'
#
loop_
_entity.id
_entity.type
_entity.pdbx_description
1 polymer ?
#
loop_
_entity_poly.entity_id
_entity_poly.type
_entity_poly.pdbx_seq_one_letter_code
_entity_poly.pdbx_strand_id
1 'polypeptide(L)'
;MYINMPRYIENCINDIERNGFEAYIVGGCVRDSIIGKKPNDWDICTSATPKEIKEIFIDKKTIDVGIEHGTVVVLMENEAVEITTFRVDGNYSDGRRPDRVEFTSKLIDDLGRRDFTINAIAYNHKIGIIDYFNGIKDIENKVIRCVGEPNKRFKEDSLRIMRGLRFMAQLNYKIEKETLIAIENNKELFKKISRERIIVELNKLILSDYPG
;
A
#
# COMPACT_ATOMS: atom_id res chain seq x y z
N MET A 1 -9.35 -16.97 7.62
CA MET A 1 -10.13 -16.07 6.75
C MET A 1 -9.73 -16.32 5.30
N TYR A 2 -10.69 -16.34 4.38
CA TYR A 2 -10.42 -16.53 2.95
C TYR A 2 -10.80 -15.26 2.17
N ILE A 3 -9.87 -14.72 1.37
CA ILE A 3 -10.14 -13.57 0.49
C ILE A 3 -10.33 -14.08 -0.93
N ASN A 4 -11.49 -13.75 -1.50
CA ASN A 4 -11.82 -14.08 -2.89
C ASN A 4 -11.18 -13.03 -3.82
N MET A 5 -9.99 -13.32 -4.31
CA MET A 5 -9.28 -12.49 -5.28
C MET A 5 -9.59 -12.93 -6.72
N PRO A 6 -9.50 -12.04 -7.72
CA PRO A 6 -9.65 -12.41 -9.12
C PRO A 6 -8.65 -13.47 -9.56
N ARG A 7 -9.05 -14.32 -10.51
CA ARG A 7 -8.21 -15.43 -11.01
C ARG A 7 -6.87 -14.95 -11.56
N TYR A 8 -6.83 -13.81 -12.26
CA TYR A 8 -5.59 -13.27 -12.81
C TYR A 8 -4.58 -12.85 -11.71
N ILE A 9 -5.06 -12.38 -10.56
CA ILE A 9 -4.22 -12.07 -9.38
C ILE A 9 -3.70 -13.36 -8.75
N GLU A 10 -4.57 -14.35 -8.58
CA GLU A 10 -4.19 -15.66 -8.04
C GLU A 10 -3.15 -16.36 -8.93
N ASN A 11 -3.32 -16.28 -10.26
CA ASN A 11 -2.36 -16.80 -11.22
C ASN A 11 -0.99 -16.10 -11.09
N CYS A 12 -0.95 -14.77 -10.98
CA CYS A 12 0.29 -14.04 -10.75
C CYS A 12 1.04 -14.52 -9.50
N ILE A 13 0.33 -14.63 -8.37
CA ILE A 13 0.93 -15.10 -7.10
C ILE A 13 1.48 -16.51 -7.28
N ASN A 14 0.70 -17.41 -7.88
CA ASN A 14 1.13 -18.79 -8.11
C ASN A 14 2.35 -18.88 -9.04
N ASP A 15 2.42 -18.08 -10.10
CA ASP A 15 3.55 -18.08 -11.04
C ASP A 15 4.83 -17.54 -10.38
N ILE A 16 4.70 -16.52 -9.53
CA ILE A 16 5.84 -16.01 -8.73
C ILE A 16 6.33 -17.09 -7.74
N GLU A 17 5.40 -17.73 -7.02
CA GLU A 17 5.73 -18.76 -6.02
C GLU A 17 6.35 -20.02 -6.64
N ARG A 18 5.90 -20.42 -7.84
CA ARG A 18 6.51 -21.54 -8.59
C ARG A 18 7.97 -21.30 -8.95
N ASN A 19 8.37 -20.03 -9.05
CA ASN A 19 9.76 -19.63 -9.29
C ASN A 19 10.55 -19.42 -7.99
N GLY A 20 9.99 -19.78 -6.83
CA GLY A 20 10.70 -19.79 -5.55
C GLY A 20 10.68 -18.47 -4.78
N PHE A 21 9.83 -17.51 -5.18
CA PHE A 21 9.69 -16.21 -4.51
C PHE A 21 8.40 -16.14 -3.69
N GLU A 22 8.37 -15.29 -2.66
CA GLU A 22 7.14 -15.01 -1.93
C GLU A 22 6.27 -14.00 -2.68
N ALA A 23 4.95 -14.15 -2.63
CA ALA A 23 4.02 -13.18 -3.20
C ALA A 23 2.72 -13.08 -2.38
N TYR A 24 2.21 -11.87 -2.22
CA TYR A 24 1.02 -11.57 -1.43
C TYR A 24 0.22 -10.46 -2.09
N ILE A 25 -1.11 -10.52 -2.00
CA ILE A 25 -1.90 -9.30 -2.15
C ILE A 25 -1.66 -8.41 -0.93
N VAL A 26 -1.70 -7.08 -1.11
CA VAL A 26 -1.34 -6.16 -0.04
C VAL A 26 -2.13 -4.85 -0.09
N GLY A 27 -2.28 -4.20 1.06
CA GLY A 27 -2.80 -2.83 1.13
C GLY A 27 -4.32 -2.75 1.06
N GLY A 28 -4.81 -1.80 0.23
CA GLY A 28 -6.24 -1.46 0.20
C GLY A 28 -7.13 -2.63 -0.17
N CYS A 29 -6.67 -3.49 -1.10
CA CYS A 29 -7.42 -4.68 -1.51
C CYS A 29 -7.66 -5.67 -0.37
N VAL A 30 -6.68 -5.83 0.52
CA VAL A 30 -6.79 -6.70 1.69
C VAL A 30 -7.76 -6.08 2.69
N ARG A 31 -7.59 -4.79 3.02
CA ARG A 31 -8.50 -4.06 3.92
C ARG A 31 -9.95 -4.14 3.45
N ASP A 32 -10.18 -3.80 2.19
CA ASP A 32 -11.53 -3.72 1.61
C ASP A 32 -12.20 -5.11 1.63
N SER A 33 -11.43 -6.15 1.29
CA SER A 33 -11.89 -7.53 1.42
C SER A 33 -12.26 -7.91 2.86
N ILE A 34 -11.49 -7.44 3.85
CA ILE A 34 -11.76 -7.72 5.27
C ILE A 34 -13.08 -7.10 5.73
N ILE A 35 -13.36 -5.87 5.31
CA ILE A 35 -14.60 -5.14 5.67
C ILE A 35 -15.80 -5.49 4.78
N GLY A 36 -15.66 -6.47 3.87
CA GLY A 36 -16.72 -6.91 2.97
C GLY A 36 -17.02 -5.94 1.81
N LYS A 37 -16.12 -5.00 1.52
CA LYS A 37 -16.19 -4.15 0.32
C LYS A 37 -15.46 -4.84 -0.84
N LYS A 38 -15.95 -4.65 -2.07
CA LYS A 38 -15.23 -5.11 -3.26
C LYS A 38 -14.02 -4.20 -3.52
N PRO A 39 -12.79 -4.72 -3.58
CA PRO A 39 -11.63 -3.92 -3.97
C PRO A 39 -11.75 -3.38 -5.39
N ASN A 40 -11.32 -2.14 -5.60
CA ASN A 40 -11.26 -1.53 -6.93
C ASN A 40 -9.95 -1.86 -7.65
N ASP A 41 -8.86 -1.96 -6.90
CA ASP A 41 -7.51 -2.23 -7.39
C ASP A 41 -6.92 -3.40 -6.59
N TRP A 42 -6.00 -4.16 -7.20
CA TRP A 42 -5.33 -5.31 -6.59
C TRP A 42 -3.83 -5.18 -6.77
N ASP A 43 -3.11 -4.95 -5.68
CA ASP A 43 -1.66 -4.82 -5.66
C ASP A 43 -1.03 -6.10 -5.12
N ILE A 44 0.05 -6.55 -5.77
CA ILE A 44 0.87 -7.67 -5.30
C ILE A 44 2.21 -7.12 -4.79
N CYS A 45 2.66 -7.59 -3.63
CA CYS A 45 4.05 -7.45 -3.22
C CYS A 45 4.78 -8.80 -3.25
N THR A 46 6.07 -8.77 -3.57
CA THR A 46 6.88 -10.00 -3.73
C THR A 46 8.33 -9.83 -3.29
N SER A 47 8.99 -10.93 -2.91
CA SER A 47 10.43 -10.96 -2.70
C SER A 47 11.25 -10.94 -4.01
N ALA A 48 10.61 -11.15 -5.18
CA ALA A 48 11.27 -11.08 -6.48
C ALA A 48 11.64 -9.63 -6.85
N THR A 49 12.86 -9.41 -7.31
CA THR A 49 13.32 -8.12 -7.86
C THR A 49 12.63 -7.79 -9.18
N PRO A 50 12.64 -6.51 -9.64
CA PRO A 50 12.00 -6.15 -10.91
C PRO A 50 12.53 -6.93 -12.11
N LYS A 51 13.80 -7.32 -12.09
CA LYS A 51 14.41 -8.15 -13.13
C LYS A 51 13.85 -9.57 -13.09
N GLU A 52 13.77 -10.19 -11.91
CA GLU A 52 13.20 -11.53 -11.74
C GLU A 52 11.71 -11.56 -12.09
N ILE A 53 10.94 -10.52 -11.73
CA ILE A 53 9.54 -10.38 -12.14
C ILE A 53 9.43 -10.42 -13.68
N LYS A 54 10.28 -9.68 -14.40
CA LYS A 54 10.29 -9.70 -15.87
C LYS A 54 10.69 -11.06 -16.45
N GLU A 55 11.60 -11.77 -15.80
CA GLU A 55 12.01 -13.11 -16.22
C GLU A 55 10.87 -14.13 -16.02
N ILE A 56 10.15 -14.05 -14.90
CA ILE A 56 8.98 -14.88 -14.60
C ILE A 56 7.87 -14.65 -15.64
N PHE A 57 7.63 -13.40 -16.01
CA PHE A 57 6.57 -13.00 -16.94
C PHE A 57 7.11 -12.65 -18.33
N ILE A 58 8.16 -13.33 -18.79
CA ILE A 58 8.82 -13.04 -20.08
C ILE A 58 7.90 -13.25 -21.29
N ASP A 59 6.88 -14.10 -21.16
CA ASP A 59 5.86 -14.36 -22.17
C ASP A 59 4.69 -13.38 -22.10
N LYS A 60 4.69 -12.46 -21.13
CA LYS A 60 3.66 -11.42 -20.95
C LYS A 60 4.20 -10.05 -21.33
N LYS A 61 3.28 -9.12 -21.58
CA LYS A 61 3.63 -7.71 -21.72
C LYS A 61 3.83 -7.10 -20.34
N THR A 62 5.05 -6.64 -20.07
CA THR A 62 5.40 -5.89 -18.86
C THR A 62 5.60 -4.41 -19.17
N ILE A 63 5.18 -3.53 -18.26
CA ILE A 63 5.40 -2.08 -18.34
C ILE A 63 6.22 -1.65 -17.13
N ASP A 64 7.30 -0.91 -17.39
CA ASP A 64 8.17 -0.37 -16.36
C ASP A 64 7.55 0.89 -15.78
N VAL A 65 6.78 0.71 -14.71
CA VAL A 65 6.17 1.82 -13.98
C VAL A 65 6.96 2.02 -12.70
N GLY A 66 7.93 2.93 -12.72
CA GLY A 66 8.74 3.22 -11.53
C GLY A 66 9.64 2.05 -11.13
N ILE A 67 10.43 1.53 -12.07
CA ILE A 67 11.40 0.46 -11.80
C ILE A 67 12.43 0.86 -10.72
N GLU A 68 12.74 2.16 -10.64
CA GLU A 68 13.54 2.78 -9.55
C GLU A 68 12.89 2.64 -8.16
N HIS A 69 11.60 2.33 -8.13
CA HIS A 69 10.80 2.08 -6.94
C HIS A 69 10.40 0.61 -6.79
N GLY A 70 10.88 -0.29 -7.65
CA GLY A 70 10.64 -1.71 -7.54
C GLY A 70 9.30 -2.20 -8.08
N THR A 71 8.56 -1.38 -8.83
CA THR A 71 7.24 -1.75 -9.36
C THR A 71 7.34 -2.12 -10.85
N VAL A 72 6.70 -3.23 -11.21
CA VAL A 72 6.52 -3.71 -12.58
C VAL A 72 5.03 -3.97 -12.78
N VAL A 73 4.45 -3.45 -13.86
CA VAL A 73 3.07 -3.77 -14.23
C VAL A 73 3.08 -4.93 -15.22
N VAL A 74 2.37 -6.01 -14.89
CA VAL A 74 2.22 -7.17 -15.77
C VAL A 74 0.79 -7.20 -16.31
N LEU A 75 0.64 -7.29 -17.63
CA LEU A 75 -0.67 -7.45 -18.26
C LEU A 75 -1.09 -8.92 -18.28
N MET A 76 -2.13 -9.24 -17.51
CA MET A 76 -2.67 -10.59 -17.34
C MET A 76 -4.15 -10.60 -17.71
N GLU A 77 -4.54 -11.43 -18.68
CA GLU A 77 -5.94 -11.53 -19.11
C GLU A 77 -6.57 -10.17 -19.51
N ASN A 78 -5.76 -9.25 -20.05
CA ASN A 78 -6.07 -7.84 -20.35
C ASN A 78 -6.23 -6.90 -19.15
N GLU A 79 -5.98 -7.37 -17.93
CA GLU A 79 -5.94 -6.55 -16.72
C GLU A 79 -4.50 -6.17 -16.37
N ALA A 80 -4.30 -4.97 -15.82
CA ALA A 80 -3.01 -4.50 -15.34
C ALA A 80 -2.81 -4.89 -13.87
N VAL A 81 -1.76 -5.65 -13.60
CA VAL A 81 -1.40 -6.08 -12.25
C VAL A 81 -0.14 -5.36 -11.81
N GLU A 82 -0.23 -4.54 -10.76
CA GLU A 82 0.93 -3.90 -10.16
C GLU A 82 1.63 -4.88 -9.22
N ILE A 83 2.87 -5.23 -9.54
CA ILE A 83 3.71 -6.13 -8.75
C ILE A 83 4.91 -5.34 -8.24
N THR A 84 5.05 -5.24 -6.92
CA THR A 84 6.09 -4.43 -6.28
C THR A 84 7.02 -5.29 -5.42
N THR A 85 8.32 -5.21 -5.68
CA THR A 85 9.35 -5.85 -4.85
C THR A 85 9.33 -5.28 -3.43
N PHE A 86 9.49 -6.14 -2.42
CA PHE A 86 9.69 -5.69 -1.04
C PHE A 86 10.88 -4.75 -0.95
N ARG A 87 10.71 -3.66 -0.22
CA ARG A 87 11.74 -2.63 -0.16
C ARG A 87 11.75 -1.88 1.16
N VAL A 88 12.93 -1.37 1.49
CA VAL A 88 13.16 -0.38 2.52
C VAL A 88 13.38 0.96 1.81
N ASP A 89 12.61 1.96 2.24
CA ASP A 89 12.76 3.32 1.75
C ASP A 89 13.78 4.05 2.64
N GLY A 90 14.77 4.70 2.01
CA GLY A 90 15.75 5.55 2.69
C GLY A 90 15.17 6.88 3.17
N ASN A 91 16.03 7.88 3.35
CA ASN A 91 15.58 9.23 3.70
C ASN A 91 14.78 9.87 2.56
N TYR A 92 13.93 10.84 2.92
CA TYR A 92 13.10 11.58 1.98
C TYR A 92 13.53 13.04 2.01
N SER A 93 14.45 13.45 1.13
CA SER A 93 14.92 14.84 1.09
C SER A 93 13.87 15.80 0.50
N ASP A 94 13.08 15.33 -0.46
CA ASP A 94 12.02 16.11 -1.13
C ASP A 94 10.63 15.98 -0.47
N GLY A 95 10.51 15.13 0.57
CA GLY A 95 9.26 14.87 1.28
C GLY A 95 8.20 14.11 0.45
N ARG A 96 8.64 13.35 -0.56
CA ARG A 96 7.77 12.48 -1.38
C ARG A 96 8.45 11.18 -1.80
N ARG A 97 9.63 11.27 -2.42
CA ARG A 97 10.35 10.11 -2.97
C ARG A 97 11.53 9.82 -2.06
N PRO A 98 11.74 8.54 -1.70
CA PRO A 98 12.95 8.21 -0.97
C PRO A 98 14.16 8.46 -1.88
N ASP A 99 15.21 9.03 -1.30
CA ASP A 99 16.47 9.33 -1.97
C ASP A 99 17.13 8.04 -2.48
N ARG A 100 16.84 6.91 -1.80
CA ARG A 100 17.30 5.56 -2.13
C ARG A 100 16.24 4.54 -1.76
N VAL A 101 16.12 3.50 -2.59
CA VAL A 101 15.28 2.33 -2.33
C VAL A 101 16.21 1.12 -2.30
N GLU A 102 16.13 0.32 -1.23
CA GLU A 102 16.86 -0.93 -1.11
C GLU A 102 15.86 -2.09 -1.12
N PHE A 103 16.05 -3.05 -2.02
CA PHE A 103 15.22 -4.25 -2.04
C PHE A 103 15.60 -5.18 -0.89
N THR A 104 14.60 -5.75 -0.24
CA THR A 104 14.74 -6.67 0.90
C THR A 104 13.98 -7.95 0.59
N SER A 105 14.35 -9.06 1.24
CA SER A 105 13.58 -10.30 1.16
C SER A 105 12.51 -10.41 2.24
N LYS A 106 12.41 -9.42 3.15
CA LYS A 106 11.51 -9.48 4.31
C LYS A 106 10.24 -8.67 4.09
N LEU A 107 9.10 -9.34 4.11
CA LEU A 107 7.79 -8.68 4.00
C LEU A 107 7.54 -7.62 5.09
N ILE A 108 7.99 -7.87 6.33
CA ILE A 108 7.79 -6.92 7.45
C ILE A 108 8.43 -5.55 7.18
N ASP A 109 9.54 -5.52 6.45
CA ASP A 109 10.22 -4.27 6.09
C ASP A 109 9.37 -3.46 5.09
N ASP A 110 8.75 -4.13 4.10
CA ASP A 110 7.84 -3.47 3.14
C ASP A 110 6.55 -2.98 3.82
N LEU A 111 5.97 -3.78 4.72
CA LEU A 111 4.78 -3.38 5.45
C LEU A 111 5.08 -2.23 6.42
N GLY A 112 6.28 -2.20 7.00
CA GLY A 112 6.73 -1.19 7.96
C GLY A 112 6.88 0.23 7.40
N ARG A 113 7.07 0.37 6.08
CA ARG A 113 7.17 1.69 5.42
C ARG A 113 5.83 2.28 4.99
N ARG A 114 4.72 1.53 5.13
CA ARG A 114 3.38 1.95 4.68
C ARG A 114 2.82 3.06 5.58
N ASP A 115 1.74 3.68 5.12
CA ASP A 115 1.16 4.85 5.76
C ASP A 115 0.40 4.49 7.05
N PHE A 116 -0.56 3.57 6.95
CA PHE A 116 -1.48 3.21 8.03
C PHE A 116 -1.53 1.69 8.24
N THR A 117 -1.73 1.27 9.49
CA THR A 117 -1.79 -0.14 9.91
C THR A 117 -2.82 -0.94 9.11
N ILE A 118 -4.00 -0.35 8.88
CA ILE A 118 -5.08 -0.95 8.08
C ILE A 118 -4.70 -1.23 6.62
N ASN A 119 -3.65 -0.58 6.09
CA ASN A 119 -3.10 -0.81 4.75
C ASN A 119 -1.76 -1.55 4.80
N ALA A 120 -1.29 -1.98 5.97
CA ALA A 120 -0.05 -2.69 6.19
C ALA A 120 -0.30 -4.18 6.49
N ILE A 121 -1.27 -4.75 5.79
CA ILE A 121 -1.70 -6.14 5.89
C ILE A 121 -1.45 -6.81 4.54
N ALA A 122 -0.91 -8.02 4.59
CA ALA A 122 -0.69 -8.87 3.41
C ALA A 122 -1.51 -10.16 3.52
N TYR A 123 -1.83 -10.76 2.37
CA TYR A 123 -2.57 -12.02 2.34
C TYR A 123 -2.11 -12.93 1.19
N ASN A 124 -2.08 -14.22 1.47
CA ASN A 124 -1.82 -15.29 0.51
C ASN A 124 -2.70 -16.50 0.87
N HIS A 125 -3.24 -17.24 -0.10
CA HIS A 125 -4.14 -18.38 0.18
C HIS A 125 -3.48 -19.50 0.99
N LYS A 126 -2.18 -19.74 0.80
CA LYS A 126 -1.42 -20.80 1.49
C LYS A 126 -1.05 -20.40 2.92
N ILE A 127 -0.67 -19.15 3.13
CA ILE A 127 -0.16 -18.66 4.43
C ILE A 127 -1.27 -18.03 5.29
N GLY A 128 -2.30 -17.48 4.65
CA GLY A 128 -3.35 -16.69 5.30
C GLY A 128 -3.01 -15.21 5.40
N ILE A 129 -3.58 -14.55 6.42
CA ILE A 129 -3.35 -13.12 6.66
C ILE A 129 -2.05 -12.94 7.45
N ILE A 130 -1.23 -11.98 7.02
CA ILE A 130 -0.03 -11.52 7.71
C ILE A 130 -0.25 -10.07 8.15
N ASP A 131 -0.22 -9.83 9.46
CA ASP A 131 -0.40 -8.53 10.09
C ASP A 131 0.63 -8.33 11.21
N TYR A 132 1.72 -7.60 10.91
CA TYR A 132 2.76 -7.28 11.89
C TYR A 132 2.45 -6.03 12.72
N PHE A 133 1.46 -5.22 12.31
CA PHE A 133 1.24 -3.87 12.83
C PHE A 133 -0.14 -3.67 13.46
N ASN A 134 -0.86 -4.76 13.74
CA ASN A 134 -2.21 -4.78 14.31
C ASN A 134 -3.27 -4.07 13.45
N GLY A 135 -3.10 -4.10 12.12
CA GLY A 135 -4.06 -3.56 11.17
C GLY A 135 -5.45 -4.19 11.27
N ILE A 136 -5.56 -5.49 11.54
CA ILE A 136 -6.85 -6.17 11.72
C ILE A 136 -7.59 -5.60 12.94
N LYS A 137 -6.88 -5.44 14.05
CA LYS A 137 -7.45 -4.87 15.27
C LYS A 137 -7.87 -3.42 15.08
N ASP A 138 -7.11 -2.63 14.33
CA ASP A 138 -7.49 -1.26 14.00
C ASP A 138 -8.71 -1.23 13.05
N ILE A 139 -8.84 -2.17 12.11
CA ILE A 139 -10.05 -2.35 11.28
C ILE A 139 -11.27 -2.66 12.16
N GLU A 140 -11.17 -3.63 13.06
CA GLU A 140 -12.25 -4.01 13.98
C GLU A 140 -12.70 -2.84 14.88
N ASN A 141 -11.74 -2.06 15.38
CA ASN A 141 -12.00 -0.88 16.21
C ASN A 141 -12.38 0.37 15.40
N LYS A 142 -12.38 0.30 14.07
CA LYS A 142 -12.62 1.43 13.15
C LYS A 142 -11.66 2.60 13.40
N VAL A 143 -10.37 2.30 13.47
CA VAL A 143 -9.28 3.24 13.77
C VAL A 143 -8.33 3.36 12.58
N ILE A 144 -7.91 4.58 12.28
CA ILE A 144 -6.82 4.89 11.35
C ILE A 144 -5.60 5.28 12.19
N ARG A 145 -4.57 4.42 12.16
CA ARG A 145 -3.33 4.58 12.91
C ARG A 145 -2.15 4.48 11.97
N CYS A 146 -1.15 5.34 12.13
CA CYS A 146 0.08 5.23 11.35
C CYS A 146 0.89 3.98 11.69
N VAL A 147 1.60 3.42 10.71
CA VAL A 147 2.62 2.41 10.97
C VAL A 147 3.82 3.07 11.64
N GLY A 148 4.24 2.55 12.81
CA GLY A 148 5.36 3.12 13.55
C GLY A 148 5.08 4.53 14.08
N GLU A 149 6.06 5.44 13.95
CA GLU A 149 5.95 6.80 14.49
C GLU A 149 5.24 7.77 13.50
N PRO A 150 4.09 8.36 13.86
CA PRO A 150 3.31 9.22 12.95
C PRO A 150 4.06 10.44 12.42
N ASN A 151 4.83 11.14 13.27
CA ASN A 151 5.62 12.31 12.85
C ASN A 151 6.66 11.93 11.80
N LYS A 152 7.31 10.78 11.94
CA LYS A 152 8.25 10.27 10.94
C LYS A 152 7.51 9.94 9.64
N ARG A 153 6.38 9.22 9.70
CA ARG A 153 5.60 8.85 8.51
C ARG A 153 5.14 10.08 7.69
N PHE A 154 4.73 11.17 8.34
CA PHE A 154 4.29 12.39 7.66
C PHE A 154 5.43 13.25 7.12
N LYS A 155 6.63 13.19 7.74
CA LYS A 155 7.83 13.84 7.20
C LYS A 155 8.36 13.13 5.95
N GLU A 156 8.15 11.83 5.82
CA GLU A 156 8.51 11.05 4.63
C GLU A 156 7.63 11.41 3.42
N ASP A 157 6.31 11.31 3.57
CA ASP A 157 5.36 11.78 2.56
C ASP A 157 4.21 12.51 3.23
N SER A 158 4.23 13.84 3.13
CA SER A 158 3.23 14.71 3.73
C SER A 158 1.83 14.52 3.13
N LEU A 159 1.70 13.92 1.93
CA LEU A 159 0.40 13.53 1.38
C LEU A 159 -0.32 12.49 2.26
N ARG A 160 0.40 11.73 3.09
CA ARG A 160 -0.20 10.77 4.01
C ARG A 160 -1.16 11.43 4.99
N ILE A 161 -0.99 12.71 5.31
CA ILE A 161 -1.96 13.45 6.11
C ILE A 161 -3.31 13.54 5.38
N MET A 162 -3.31 13.98 4.12
CA MET A 162 -4.52 14.02 3.28
C MET A 162 -5.14 12.63 3.13
N ARG A 163 -4.31 11.60 2.95
CA ARG A 163 -4.80 10.22 2.85
C ARG A 163 -5.48 9.76 4.13
N GLY A 164 -4.97 10.14 5.31
CA GLY A 164 -5.59 9.85 6.60
C GLY A 164 -6.99 10.47 6.71
N LEU A 165 -7.11 11.75 6.37
CA LEU A 165 -8.40 12.45 6.32
C LEU A 165 -9.35 11.85 5.27
N ARG A 166 -8.83 11.47 4.11
CA ARG A 166 -9.61 10.78 3.07
C ARG A 166 -10.12 9.43 3.58
N PHE A 167 -9.27 8.62 4.21
CA PHE A 167 -9.69 7.31 4.73
C PHE A 167 -10.71 7.44 5.86
N MET A 168 -10.60 8.48 6.70
CA MET A 168 -11.61 8.80 7.71
C MET A 168 -12.97 8.98 7.05
N ALA A 169 -13.03 9.77 5.97
CA ALA A 169 -14.24 10.03 5.20
C ALA A 169 -14.75 8.81 4.38
N GLN A 170 -13.84 7.99 3.84
CA GLN A 170 -14.21 6.81 3.03
C GLN A 170 -14.68 5.61 3.85
N LEU A 171 -14.13 5.44 5.05
CA LEU A 171 -14.36 4.25 5.88
C LEU A 171 -15.25 4.54 7.09
N ASN A 172 -15.49 5.82 7.42
CA ASN A 172 -16.13 6.27 8.65
C ASN A 172 -15.40 5.76 9.91
N TYR A 173 -14.06 5.85 9.86
CA TYR A 173 -13.16 5.43 10.93
C TYR A 173 -12.64 6.64 11.68
N LYS A 174 -12.27 6.50 12.95
CA LYS A 174 -11.64 7.59 13.71
C LYS A 174 -10.13 7.55 13.55
N ILE A 175 -9.49 8.71 13.46
CA ILE A 175 -8.02 8.79 13.51
C ILE A 175 -7.57 8.61 14.97
N GLU A 176 -6.54 7.79 15.18
CA GLU A 176 -5.94 7.59 16.50
C GLU A 176 -5.33 8.90 17.04
N LYS A 177 -5.37 9.08 18.36
CA LYS A 177 -5.03 10.34 19.03
C LYS A 177 -3.62 10.82 18.71
N GLU A 178 -2.61 9.96 18.79
CA GLU A 178 -1.21 10.29 18.52
C GLU A 178 -1.00 10.63 17.04
N THR A 179 -1.67 9.90 16.15
CA THR A 179 -1.73 10.17 14.71
C THR A 179 -2.37 11.53 14.44
N LEU A 180 -3.48 11.86 15.10
CA LEU A 180 -4.17 13.14 14.97
C LEU A 180 -3.31 14.30 15.46
N ILE A 181 -2.65 14.17 16.62
CA ILE A 181 -1.71 15.17 17.14
C ILE A 181 -0.57 15.39 16.14
N ALA A 182 -0.04 14.32 15.54
CA ALA A 182 0.99 14.44 14.53
C ALA A 182 0.49 15.12 13.25
N ILE A 183 -0.76 14.91 12.85
CA ILE A 183 -1.38 15.65 11.74
C ILE A 183 -1.37 17.16 12.04
N GLU A 184 -1.82 17.56 13.23
CA GLU A 184 -1.87 18.97 13.64
C GLU A 184 -0.48 19.61 13.67
N ASN A 185 0.50 18.91 14.24
CA ASN A 185 1.88 19.38 14.36
C ASN A 185 2.59 19.52 13.00
N ASN A 186 2.19 18.75 12.00
CA ASN A 186 2.83 18.72 10.68
C ASN A 186 1.99 19.42 9.59
N LYS A 187 0.95 20.19 9.94
CA LYS A 187 0.10 20.91 8.98
C LYS A 187 0.87 21.83 8.03
N GLU A 188 2.02 22.35 8.44
CA GLU A 188 2.85 23.21 7.58
C GLU A 188 3.53 22.43 6.45
N LEU A 189 3.71 21.11 6.59
CA LEU A 189 4.28 20.27 5.52
C LEU A 189 3.40 20.24 4.27
N PHE A 190 2.10 20.52 4.40
CA PHE A 190 1.19 20.62 3.26
C PHE A 190 1.63 21.64 2.23
N LYS A 191 2.31 22.72 2.64
CA LYS A 191 2.82 23.75 1.73
C LYS A 191 3.85 23.20 0.73
N LYS A 192 4.44 22.03 1.02
CA LYS A 192 5.41 21.34 0.16
C LYS A 192 4.77 20.34 -0.81
N ILE A 193 3.49 20.03 -0.65
CA ILE A 193 2.79 19.06 -1.50
C ILE A 193 2.36 19.75 -2.80
N SER A 194 2.58 19.09 -3.94
CA SER A 194 2.09 19.59 -5.22
C SER A 194 0.56 19.67 -5.24
N ARG A 195 0.02 20.71 -5.87
CA ARG A 195 -1.43 20.96 -5.92
C ARG A 195 -2.18 19.84 -6.60
N GLU A 196 -1.60 19.21 -7.60
CA GLU A 196 -2.18 18.10 -8.36
C GLU A 196 -2.44 16.90 -7.43
N ARG A 197 -1.48 16.57 -6.55
CA ARG A 197 -1.64 15.48 -5.57
C ARG A 197 -2.71 15.81 -4.54
N ILE A 198 -2.76 17.06 -4.07
CA ILE A 198 -3.81 17.53 -3.15
C ILE A 198 -5.18 17.39 -3.81
N ILE A 199 -5.34 17.83 -5.06
CA ILE A 199 -6.61 17.75 -5.80
C ILE A 199 -7.08 16.31 -5.94
N VAL A 200 -6.18 15.37 -6.26
CA VAL A 200 -6.54 13.95 -6.37
C VAL A 200 -7.08 13.40 -5.04
N GLU A 201 -6.40 13.69 -3.93
CA GLU A 201 -6.86 13.22 -2.61
C GLU A 201 -8.14 13.93 -2.15
N LEU A 202 -8.25 15.23 -2.40
CA LEU A 202 -9.42 16.04 -2.06
C LEU A 202 -10.67 15.59 -2.84
N ASN A 203 -10.54 15.33 -4.14
CA ASN A 203 -11.65 14.81 -4.95
C ASN A 203 -12.15 13.46 -4.42
N LYS A 204 -11.22 12.56 -4.05
CA LYS A 204 -11.59 11.26 -3.46
C LYS A 204 -12.24 11.41 -2.08
N LEU A 205 -11.89 12.44 -1.31
CA LEU A 205 -12.49 12.75 -0.01
C LEU A 205 -13.91 13.29 -0.18
N ILE A 206 -14.10 14.31 -1.03
CA ILE A 206 -15.41 14.96 -1.21
C ILE A 206 -16.43 14.00 -1.83
N LEU A 207 -15.99 13.08 -2.69
CA LEU A 207 -16.84 12.06 -3.32
C LEU A 207 -17.02 10.80 -2.45
N SER A 208 -16.51 10.79 -1.22
CA SER A 208 -16.62 9.64 -0.32
C SER A 208 -18.01 9.55 0.33
N ASP A 209 -18.27 8.41 0.99
CA ASP A 209 -19.55 8.14 1.66
C ASP A 209 -19.80 9.08 2.87
N TYR A 210 -18.74 9.58 3.52
CA TYR A 210 -18.82 10.41 4.74
C TYR A 210 -17.89 11.63 4.68
N PRO A 211 -18.13 12.61 3.78
CA PRO A 211 -17.22 13.73 3.57
C PRO A 211 -17.27 14.83 4.65
N GLY A 212 -18.23 14.76 5.59
CA GLY A 212 -18.55 15.81 6.58
C GLY A 212 -18.24 15.45 8.02
#